data_AF-A0A7W0Q3C8-F1
#
_entry.id   AF-A0A7W0Q3C8-F1
#
_cell.length_a   1.000
_cell.length_b   1.000
_cell.length_c   1.000
_cell.angle_alpha   90.00
_cell.angle_beta   90.00
_cell.angle_gamma   90.00
#
_symmetry.space_group_name_H-M   'P 1'
#
loop_
_entity.id
_entity.type
_entity.pdbx_description
1 polymer ?
#
loop_
_entity_poly.entity_id
_entity_poly.type
_entity_poly.pdbx_seq_one_letter_code
_entity_poly.pdbx_strand_id
1 'polypeptide(L)' 'PQSTLPAAVRRDNLHGAFAVRSPAAIAGRAVVLVDDVVTTGSTLAAAARPLLAAGATRVIGVAVARATSGP' A
#
# COMPACT_ATOMS: atom_id res chain seq x y z
N PRO A 1 10.49 3.93 11.68
CA PRO A 1 9.05 3.67 11.38
C PRO A 1 8.39 4.91 10.76
N GLN A 2 7.55 4.75 9.74
CA GLN A 2 6.90 5.88 9.03
C GLN A 2 5.85 6.61 9.89
N SER A 3 5.59 6.12 11.11
CA SER A 3 4.66 6.69 12.10
C SER A 3 5.13 8.01 12.72
N THR A 4 6.41 8.36 12.63
CA THR A 4 6.94 9.61 13.21
C THR A 4 6.96 10.79 12.24
N LEU A 5 6.48 10.64 11.00
CA LEU A 5 6.53 11.70 9.98
C LEU A 5 5.17 12.37 9.74
N PRO A 6 5.14 13.71 9.53
CA PRO A 6 3.93 14.44 9.15
C PRO A 6 3.27 13.88 7.88
N ALA A 7 1.94 13.95 7.80
CA ALA A 7 1.15 13.32 6.73
C ALA A 7 1.51 13.76 5.30
N ALA A 8 2.03 14.98 5.12
CA ALA A 8 2.54 15.46 3.83
C ALA A 8 3.84 14.73 3.44
N VAL A 9 4.80 14.66 4.36
CA VAL A 9 6.09 13.95 4.19
C VAL A 9 5.87 12.44 3.97
N ARG A 10 4.82 11.86 4.56
CA ARG A 10 4.45 10.46 4.30
C ARG A 10 4.02 10.20 2.86
N ARG A 11 3.40 11.16 2.16
CA ARG A 11 2.99 10.97 0.76
C ARG A 11 4.17 11.02 -0.19
N ASP A 12 5.09 11.95 0.01
CA ASP A 12 6.25 12.11 -0.86
C ASP A 12 7.24 10.95 -0.71
N ASN A 13 7.43 10.43 0.51
CA ASN A 13 8.26 9.24 0.75
C ASN A 13 7.71 7.95 0.15
N LEU A 14 6.44 7.89 -0.25
CA LEU A 14 5.83 6.69 -0.81
C LEU A 14 5.97 6.59 -2.34
N HIS A 15 6.31 7.69 -3.02
CA HIS A 15 6.60 7.66 -4.45
C HIS A 15 7.89 6.86 -4.69
N GLY A 16 7.77 5.72 -5.36
CA GLY A 16 8.91 4.82 -5.64
C GLY A 16 9.33 3.92 -4.48
N ALA A 17 8.61 3.92 -3.36
CA ALA A 17 8.96 3.10 -2.19
C ALA A 17 8.75 1.58 -2.41
N PHE A 18 7.92 1.20 -3.39
CA PHE A 18 7.55 -0.19 -3.64
C PHE A 18 7.83 -0.62 -5.08
N ALA A 19 8.35 -1.83 -5.25
CA ALA A 19 8.59 -2.47 -6.53
C ALA A 19 8.31 -3.98 -6.47
N VAL A 20 7.85 -4.55 -7.59
CA VAL A 20 7.65 -6.00 -7.74
C VAL A 20 8.91 -6.62 -8.34
N ARG A 21 9.58 -7.49 -7.59
CA ARG A 21 10.81 -8.16 -8.05
C ARG A 21 10.57 -9.29 -9.06
N SER A 22 9.42 -9.94 -9.00
CA SER A 22 9.05 -11.02 -9.92
C SER A 22 7.63 -10.82 -10.45
N PRO A 23 7.46 -10.08 -11.57
CA PRO A 23 6.15 -9.84 -12.16
C PRO A 23 5.40 -11.12 -12.53
N ALA A 24 6.11 -12.15 -12.97
CA ALA A 24 5.53 -13.46 -13.29
C ALA A 24 4.84 -14.13 -12.10
N ALA A 25 5.27 -13.85 -10.87
CA ALA A 25 4.61 -14.36 -9.66
C ALA A 25 3.30 -13.63 -9.33
N ILE A 26 3.06 -12.46 -9.94
CA ILE A 26 1.91 -11.59 -9.68
C ILE A 26 0.90 -11.63 -10.82
N ALA A 27 1.36 -11.71 -12.07
CA ALA A 27 0.53 -11.67 -13.26
C ALA A 27 -0.63 -12.68 -13.19
N GLY A 28 -1.85 -12.22 -13.48
CA GLY A 28 -3.06 -13.04 -13.48
C GLY A 28 -3.64 -13.35 -12.09
N ARG A 29 -3.02 -12.89 -10.99
CA ARG A 29 -3.44 -13.20 -9.62
C ARG A 29 -4.21 -12.06 -8.96
N ALA A 30 -5.13 -12.42 -8.08
CA ALA A 30 -5.68 -11.49 -7.09
C ALA A 30 -4.73 -11.45 -5.89
N VAL A 31 -4.39 -10.25 -5.43
CA VAL A 31 -3.43 -10.03 -4.33
C VAL A 31 -4.12 -9.34 -3.16
N VAL A 32 -3.87 -9.84 -1.95
CA VAL A 32 -4.28 -9.19 -0.70
C VAL A 32 -3.06 -8.57 -0.05
N LEU A 33 -3.10 -7.25 0.15
CA LEU A 33 -2.15 -6.51 0.96
C LEU A 33 -2.70 -6.42 2.38
N VAL A 34 -1.88 -6.82 3.36
CA VAL A 34 -2.25 -6.80 4.77
C VAL A 34 -1.36 -5.80 5.49
N ASP A 35 -1.97 -4.93 6.28
CA ASP A 35 -1.31 -3.99 7.19
C ASP A 35 -1.92 -4.11 8.59
N ASP A 36 -1.24 -3.61 9.62
CA ASP A 36 -1.80 -3.59 10.98
C ASP A 36 -2.83 -2.45 11.14
N VAL A 37 -2.44 -1.23 10.75
CA VAL A 37 -3.23 -0.01 10.93
C VAL A 37 -3.22 0.82 9.65
N VAL A 38 -4.40 1.15 9.16
CA VAL A 38 -4.57 2.10 8.07
C VAL A 38 -4.97 3.49 8.58
N THR A 39 -4.23 4.52 8.19
CA THR A 39 -4.66 5.93 8.40
C THR A 39 -5.44 6.42 7.19
N THR A 40 -4.75 7.03 6.22
CA THR A 40 -5.34 7.55 4.97
C THR A 40 -5.42 6.51 3.85
N GLY A 41 -4.82 5.33 4.05
CA GLY A 41 -4.67 4.32 3.00
C GLY A 41 -3.52 4.58 2.03
N SER A 42 -2.72 5.64 2.21
CA SER A 42 -1.67 6.01 1.26
C SER A 42 -0.61 4.92 1.07
N THR A 43 -0.21 4.23 2.13
CA THR A 43 0.79 3.15 2.07
C THR A 43 0.28 1.97 1.25
N LEU A 44 -0.92 1.44 1.58
CA LEU A 44 -1.56 0.35 0.84
C LEU A 44 -1.82 0.73 -0.62
N ALA A 45 -2.25 1.96 -0.89
CA ALA A 45 -2.46 2.45 -2.25
C ALA A 45 -1.13 2.54 -3.04
N ALA A 46 -0.05 3.01 -2.42
CA ALA A 46 1.27 3.07 -3.04
C ALA A 46 1.81 1.67 -3.36
N ALA A 47 1.64 0.71 -2.45
CA ALA A 47 2.03 -0.69 -2.67
C ALA A 47 1.17 -1.42 -3.72
N ALA A 48 -0.11 -1.05 -3.86
CA ALA A 48 -1.00 -1.64 -4.85
C ALA A 48 -0.62 -1.29 -6.30
N ARG A 49 -0.10 -0.08 -6.55
CA ARG A 49 0.25 0.38 -7.91
C ARG A 49 1.23 -0.56 -8.64
N PRO A 50 2.41 -0.91 -8.09
CA PRO A 50 3.34 -1.80 -8.78
C PRO A 50 2.80 -3.23 -8.93
N LEU A 51 1.89 -3.70 -8.07
CA LEU A 51 1.24 -5.01 -8.23
C LEU A 51 0.26 -5.02 -9.40
N LEU A 52 -0.56 -3.98 -9.54
CA LEU A 52 -1.43 -3.82 -10.70
C LEU A 52 -0.62 -3.67 -12.00
N ALA A 53 0.45 -2.88 -11.97
CA ALA A 53 1.37 -2.75 -13.11
C ALA A 53 2.06 -4.07 -13.47
N ALA A 54 2.30 -4.95 -12.50
CA ALA A 54 2.83 -6.30 -12.71
C ALA A 54 1.77 -7.31 -13.20
N GLY A 55 0.53 -6.88 -13.45
CA GLY A 55 -0.53 -7.71 -14.02
C GLY A 55 -1.43 -8.41 -13.02
N ALA A 56 -1.47 -7.97 -11.75
CA ALA A 56 -2.48 -8.45 -10.81
C ALA A 56 -3.90 -8.14 -11.34
N THR A 57 -4.81 -9.10 -11.27
CA THR A 57 -6.20 -8.93 -11.70
C THR A 57 -7.02 -8.10 -10.72
N ARG A 58 -6.62 -8.10 -9.45
CA ARG A 58 -7.22 -7.32 -8.37
C ARG A 58 -6.21 -7.15 -7.23
N VAL A 59 -6.25 -6.00 -6.57
CA VAL A 59 -5.53 -5.77 -5.30
C VAL A 59 -6.53 -5.33 -4.24
N ILE A 60 -6.50 -5.98 -3.07
CA ILE A 60 -7.36 -5.68 -1.92
C ILE A 60 -6.45 -5.29 -0.75
N GLY A 61 -6.67 -4.12 -0.17
CA GLY A 61 -6.01 -3.71 1.08
C GLY A 61 -6.86 -4.08 2.29
N VAL A 62 -6.27 -4.75 3.27
CA VAL A 62 -6.91 -5.11 4.54
C VAL A 62 -6.03 -4.61 5.67
N ALA A 63 -6.65 -4.01 6.69
CA ALA A 63 -5.99 -3.66 7.94
C ALA A 63 -6.84 -4.06 9.13
N VAL A 64 -6.19 -4.36 10.26
CA VAL A 64 -6.87 -4.74 11.51
C VAL A 64 -7.58 -3.53 12.12
N ALA A 65 -6.96 -2.35 12.04
CA ALA A 65 -7.53 -1.12 12.58
C ALA A 65 -7.45 0.05 11.59
N ARG A 66 -8.37 0.99 11.74
CA ARG A 66 -8.32 2.29 11.06
C ARG A 66 -8.07 3.38 12.08
N ALA A 67 -6.97 4.09 11.93
CA ALA A 67 -6.71 5.28 12.71
C ALA A 67 -7.56 6.44 12.16
N THR A 68 -8.47 6.92 12.99
CA THR A 68 -9.24 8.13 12.75
C THR A 68 -8.53 9.30 13.42
N SER A 69 -8.39 10.42 12.73
CA SER A 69 -8.17 11.69 13.43
C SER A 69 -9.39 11.92 14.31
N GLY A 70 -9.21 12.07 15.63
CA GLY A 70 -10.27 12.54 16.52
C GLY A 70 -10.76 13.94 16.10
N PRO A 71 -11.88 14.43 16.66
CA PRO A 71 -12.24 15.84 16.53
C PRO A 71 -11.10 16.77 16.94
#